data_AF-A0A524HF38-F1
#
_entry.id   AF-A0A524HF38-F1
#
_cell.length_a   1.000
_cell.length_b   1.000
_cell.length_c   1.000
_cell.angle_alpha   90.00
_cell.angle_beta   90.00
_cell.angle_gamma   90.00
#
_symmetry.space_group_name_H-M   'P 1'
#
loop_
_entity.id
_entity.type
_entity.pdbx_description
1 polymer ?
#
loop_
_entity_poly.entity_id
_entity_poly.type
_entity_poly.pdbx_seq_one_letter_code
_entity_poly.pdbx_strand_id
1 'polypeptide(L)'
;PIHMKKNRPGTQIQVLAERINADQMRSILFRETTTLGIRQLPVDRYALPRTNQEVSTPFGIVRVKITQTQTGVHKIAPEFEDCRKLALENKIPIQQIYQQTIASYQGQNDLEK
;
A
#
# COMPACT_ATOMS: atom_id res chain seq x y z
N PRO A 1 5.67 7.30 -16.89
CA PRO A 1 6.56 7.74 -18.00
C PRO A 1 5.74 8.54 -19.01
N ILE A 2 6.29 9.60 -19.60
CA ILE A 2 5.60 10.42 -20.59
C ILE A 2 6.53 10.77 -21.76
N HIS A 3 5.96 11.11 -22.91
CA HIS A 3 6.70 11.72 -24.01
C HIS A 3 6.43 13.23 -24.06
N MET A 4 7.49 14.01 -24.23
CA MET A 4 7.43 15.47 -24.30
C MET A 4 7.74 15.97 -25.73
N LYS A 5 7.47 17.25 -25.98
CA LYS A 5 7.81 17.91 -27.25
C LYS A 5 9.28 17.69 -27.64
N LYS A 6 9.58 17.76 -28.94
CA LYS A 6 10.91 17.53 -29.51
C LYS A 6 11.46 16.13 -29.21
N ASN A 7 10.59 15.12 -29.20
CA ASN A 7 10.93 13.71 -28.99
C ASN A 7 11.74 13.44 -27.71
N ARG A 8 11.43 14.16 -26.63
CA ARG A 8 12.15 14.00 -25.35
C ARG A 8 11.39 13.04 -24.44
N PRO A 9 11.98 11.91 -24.01
CA PRO A 9 11.38 11.09 -22.96
C PRO A 9 11.40 11.88 -21.64
N GLY A 10 10.33 11.79 -20.88
CA GLY A 10 10.19 12.50 -19.61
C GLY A 10 9.51 11.66 -18.54
N THR A 11 9.66 12.12 -17.30
CA THR A 11 9.00 11.52 -16.13
C THR A 11 8.04 12.53 -15.54
N GLN A 12 6.75 12.19 -15.51
CA GLN A 12 5.77 12.95 -14.77
C GLN A 12 5.83 12.54 -13.29
N ILE A 13 6.14 13.50 -12.43
CA ILE A 13 6.09 13.32 -10.97
C ILE A 13 4.69 13.73 -10.50
N GLN A 14 4.04 12.86 -9.74
CA GLN A 14 2.75 13.13 -9.09
C GLN A 14 2.89 12.85 -7.59
N VAL A 15 2.40 13.77 -6.78
CA VAL A 15 2.48 13.68 -5.31
C VAL A 15 1.06 13.75 -4.75
N LEU A 16 0.70 12.77 -3.92
CA LEU A 16 -0.49 12.81 -3.08
C LEU A 16 -0.06 13.23 -1.67
N ALA A 17 -0.64 14.31 -1.17
CA ALA A 17 -0.34 14.84 0.15
C ALA A 17 -1.60 15.41 0.79
N GLU A 18 -1.61 15.46 2.12
CA GLU A 18 -2.62 16.23 2.84
C GLU A 18 -2.50 17.71 2.52
N ARG A 19 -3.63 18.43 2.54
CA ARG A 19 -3.69 19.84 2.16
C ARG A 19 -2.73 20.72 2.96
N ILE A 20 -2.54 20.42 4.25
CA ILE A 20 -1.63 21.16 5.13
C ILE A 20 -0.16 21.05 4.72
N ASN A 21 0.21 19.97 4.01
CA ASN A 21 1.59 19.72 3.55
C ASN A 21 1.83 20.23 2.13
N ALA A 22 0.83 20.81 1.46
CA ALA A 22 0.93 21.19 0.05
C ALA A 22 2.08 22.17 -0.22
N ASP A 23 2.28 23.15 0.68
CA ASP A 23 3.31 24.18 0.54
C ASP A 23 4.72 23.59 0.67
N GLN A 24 4.90 22.69 1.65
CA GLN A 24 6.13 21.94 1.83
C GLN A 24 6.44 21.09 0.59
N MET A 25 5.44 20.40 0.02
CA MET A 25 5.64 19.57 -1.18
C MET A 25 6.06 20.42 -2.39
N ARG A 26 5.46 21.60 -2.59
CA ARG A 26 5.86 22.52 -3.67
C ARG A 26 7.30 23.01 -3.47
N SER A 27 7.67 23.37 -2.25
CA SER A 27 9.03 23.81 -1.92
C SER A 27 10.08 22.73 -2.25
N ILE A 28 9.84 21.48 -1.86
CA ILE A 28 10.72 20.36 -2.19
C ILE A 28 10.82 20.18 -3.70
N LEU A 29 9.71 20.19 -4.43
CA LEU A 29 9.73 19.97 -5.88
C LEU A 29 10.47 21.09 -6.63
N PHE A 30 10.32 22.37 -6.24
CA PHE A 30 11.08 23.46 -6.85
C PHE A 30 12.57 23.44 -6.51
N ARG A 31 12.93 22.97 -5.32
CA ARG A 31 14.33 22.91 -4.88
C ARG A 31 15.09 21.74 -5.51
N GLU A 32 14.46 20.57 -5.56
CA GLU A 32 15.12 19.31 -5.94
C GLU A 32 14.93 18.94 -7.42
N THR A 33 14.11 19.70 -8.17
CA THR A 33 13.86 19.42 -9.58
C THR A 33 14.06 20.68 -10.43
N THR A 34 14.18 20.48 -11.75
CA THR A 34 14.31 21.57 -12.72
C THR A 34 12.97 22.13 -13.18
N THR A 35 11.85 21.77 -12.52
CA THR A 35 10.52 22.24 -12.93
C THR A 35 10.38 23.74 -12.67
N LEU A 36 9.79 24.45 -13.63
CA LEU A 36 9.47 25.88 -13.49
C LEU A 36 8.04 26.12 -12.99
N GLY A 37 7.23 25.06 -12.89
CA GLY A 37 5.84 25.18 -12.46
C GLY A 37 5.26 23.86 -11.98
N ILE A 38 4.24 23.95 -11.12
CA ILE A 38 3.51 22.83 -10.55
C ILE A 38 2.02 23.07 -10.75
N ARG A 39 1.29 22.02 -11.14
CA ARG A 39 -0.18 22.03 -11.20
C ARG A 39 -0.70 21.24 -10.00
N GLN A 40 -1.65 21.82 -9.26
CA GLN A 40 -2.23 21.21 -8.06
C GLN A 40 -3.76 21.16 -8.21
N LEU A 41 -4.33 20.02 -7.85
CA LEU A 41 -5.78 19.78 -7.84
C LEU A 41 -6.16 19.13 -6.50
N PRO A 42 -7.14 19.67 -5.75
CA PRO A 42 -7.70 18.94 -4.64
C PRO A 42 -8.47 17.72 -5.15
N VAL A 43 -8.42 16.63 -4.40
CA VAL A 43 -9.16 15.39 -4.70
C VAL A 43 -9.85 14.88 -3.44
N ASP A 44 -11.09 14.44 -3.59
CA ASP A 44 -11.78 13.73 -2.53
C ASP A 44 -11.34 12.27 -2.52
N ARG A 45 -11.24 11.70 -1.32
CA ARG A 45 -10.85 10.30 -1.13
C ARG A 45 -11.91 9.56 -0.34
N TYR A 46 -12.57 8.61 -1.00
CA TYR A 46 -13.44 7.64 -0.37
C TYR A 46 -12.64 6.37 -0.10
N ALA A 47 -12.41 6.06 1.17
CA ALA A 47 -11.67 4.88 1.60
C ALA A 47 -12.51 4.05 2.56
N LEU A 48 -12.48 2.73 2.41
CA LEU A 48 -13.12 1.83 3.37
C LEU A 48 -12.38 1.88 4.72
N PRO A 49 -13.10 1.80 5.85
CA PRO A 49 -12.48 1.63 7.15
C PRO A 49 -11.69 0.32 7.15
N ARG A 50 -10.52 0.37 7.79
CA ARG A 50 -9.65 -0.80 7.91
C ARG A 50 -9.06 -0.87 9.31
N THR A 51 -8.89 -2.08 9.79
CA THR A 51 -8.17 -2.40 11.03
C THR A 51 -6.90 -3.16 10.68
N ASN A 52 -5.89 -3.03 11.55
CA ASN A 52 -4.73 -3.90 11.50
C ASN A 52 -4.93 -5.00 12.54
N GLN A 53 -4.67 -6.25 12.15
CA GLN A 53 -4.66 -7.40 13.05
C GLN A 53 -3.39 -8.22 12.81
N GLU A 54 -3.04 -9.06 13.77
CA GLU A 54 -1.92 -10.00 13.65
C GLU A 54 -2.47 -11.40 13.39
N VAL A 55 -1.92 -12.07 12.38
CA VAL A 55 -2.30 -13.45 12.02
C VAL A 55 -1.11 -14.35 12.25
N SER A 56 -1.28 -15.33 13.13
CA SER A 56 -0.28 -16.38 13.32
C SER A 56 -0.31 -17.36 12.16
N THR A 57 0.84 -17.52 11.48
CA THR A 57 1.04 -18.50 10.42
C THR A 57 2.11 -19.52 10.82
N PRO A 58 2.23 -20.67 10.14
CA PRO A 58 3.33 -21.62 10.35
C PRO A 58 4.73 -21.02 10.20
N PHE A 59 4.84 -19.88 9.48
CA PHE A 59 6.11 -19.22 9.21
C PHE A 59 6.40 -18.06 10.17
N GLY A 60 5.43 -17.67 11.01
CA GLY A 60 5.51 -16.52 11.90
C GLY A 60 4.25 -15.65 11.90
N ILE A 61 4.27 -14.58 12.69
CA ILE A 61 3.17 -13.62 12.77
C ILE A 61 3.28 -12.64 11.61
N VAL A 62 2.15 -12.38 10.94
CA VAL A 62 2.04 -11.40 9.85
C VAL A 62 0.95 -10.41 10.20
N ARG A 63 1.26 -9.11 10.13
CA ARG A 63 0.22 -8.08 10.23
C ARG A 63 -0.62 -8.07 8.96
N VAL A 64 -1.93 -7.96 9.12
CA VAL A 64 -2.89 -7.92 8.02
C VAL A 64 -3.75 -6.66 8.13
N LYS A 65 -4.01 -6.04 6.98
CA LYS A 65 -5.03 -4.99 6.85
C LYS A 65 -6.34 -5.66 6.50
N ILE A 66 -7.33 -5.52 7.37
CA ILE A 66 -8.67 -6.07 7.16
C ILE A 66 -9.62 -4.91 6.88
N THR A 67 -10.42 -5.03 5.84
CA THR A 67 -11.49 -4.09 5.54
C THR A 67 -12.77 -4.85 5.24
N GLN A 68 -13.88 -4.39 5.81
CA GLN A 68 -15.19 -4.95 5.52
C GLN A 68 -15.79 -4.20 4.33
N THR A 69 -16.16 -4.94 3.29
CA THR A 69 -16.90 -4.38 2.16
C THR A 69 -18.36 -4.14 2.55
N GLN A 70 -19.07 -3.35 1.76
CA GLN A 70 -20.52 -3.13 1.94
C GLN A 70 -21.34 -4.43 1.84
N THR A 71 -20.79 -5.46 1.19
CA THR A 71 -21.39 -6.81 1.08
C THR A 71 -21.08 -7.71 2.28
N GLY A 72 -20.38 -7.20 3.31
CA GLY A 72 -19.98 -7.97 4.49
C GLY A 72 -18.76 -8.87 4.28
N VAL A 73 -18.12 -8.82 3.11
CA VAL A 73 -16.92 -9.62 2.82
C VAL A 73 -15.69 -8.93 3.40
N HIS A 74 -14.87 -9.67 4.14
CA HIS A 74 -13.58 -9.18 4.60
C HIS A 74 -12.55 -9.28 3.47
N LYS A 75 -12.01 -8.14 3.04
CA LYS A 75 -10.81 -8.10 2.22
C LYS A 75 -9.60 -8.01 3.15
N ILE A 76 -8.73 -8.99 3.03
CA ILE A 76 -7.52 -9.13 3.83
C ILE A 76 -6.33 -8.85 2.92
N ALA A 77 -5.42 -8.00 3.38
CA ALA A 77 -4.17 -7.72 2.70
C ALA A 77 -3.01 -7.89 3.69
N PRO A 78 -2.22 -8.98 3.57
CA PRO A 78 -0.99 -9.16 4.34
C PRO A 78 0.00 -8.02 4.11
N GLU A 79 0.67 -7.61 5.19
CA GLU A 79 1.71 -6.59 5.17
C GLU A 79 2.96 -7.14 4.44
N PHE A 80 3.45 -6.38 3.47
CA PHE A 80 4.47 -6.86 2.53
C PHE A 80 5.83 -7.06 3.19
N GLU A 81 6.24 -6.15 4.06
CA GLU A 81 7.55 -6.21 4.73
C GLU A 81 7.62 -7.41 5.68
N ASP A 82 6.55 -7.70 6.42
CA ASP A 82 6.42 -8.89 7.24
C ASP A 82 6.51 -10.15 6.36
N CYS A 83 5.74 -10.21 5.26
CA CYS A 83 5.79 -11.34 4.34
C CYS A 83 7.17 -11.52 3.70
N ARG A 84 7.83 -10.43 3.30
CA ARG A 84 9.16 -10.45 2.70
C ARG A 84 10.20 -10.97 3.69
N LYS A 85 10.14 -10.51 4.94
CA LYS A 85 11.03 -10.97 6.01
C LYS A 85 10.88 -12.48 6.22
N LEU A 86 9.66 -12.97 6.41
CA LEU A 86 9.41 -14.40 6.61
C LEU A 86 9.79 -15.24 5.40
N ALA A 87 9.56 -14.74 4.19
CA ALA A 87 9.95 -15.42 2.95
C ALA A 87 11.48 -15.61 2.86
N LEU A 88 12.26 -14.59 3.23
CA LEU A 88 13.72 -14.65 3.24
C LEU A 88 14.24 -15.59 4.34
N GLU A 89 13.68 -15.51 5.55
CA GLU A 89 14.08 -16.35 6.70
C GLU A 89 13.78 -17.84 6.43
N ASN A 90 12.62 -18.13 5.86
CA ASN A 90 12.18 -19.50 5.58
C ASN A 90 12.59 -20.01 4.19
N LYS A 91 13.23 -19.17 3.36
CA LYS A 91 13.67 -19.47 1.99
C LYS A 91 12.54 -20.01 1.10
N ILE A 92 11.36 -19.41 1.19
CA ILE A 92 10.19 -19.76 0.38
C ILE A 92 9.67 -18.55 -0.40
N PRO A 93 8.97 -18.76 -1.54
CA PRO A 93 8.37 -17.66 -2.28
C PRO A 93 7.41 -16.84 -1.42
N ILE A 94 7.51 -15.50 -1.51
CA ILE A 94 6.64 -14.58 -0.77
C ILE A 94 5.15 -14.86 -1.00
N GLN A 95 4.79 -15.32 -2.20
CA GLN A 95 3.40 -15.69 -2.54
C GLN A 95 2.86 -16.81 -1.63
N GLN A 96 3.70 -17.76 -1.20
CA GLN A 96 3.29 -18.80 -0.26
C GLN A 96 2.98 -18.22 1.12
N ILE A 97 3.78 -17.25 1.59
CA ILE A 97 3.48 -16.52 2.83
C ILE A 97 2.13 -15.81 2.70
N TYR A 98 1.89 -15.07 1.61
CA TYR A 98 0.61 -14.38 1.37
C TYR A 98 -0.59 -15.33 1.43
N GLN A 99 -0.51 -16.47 0.71
CA GLN A 99 -1.57 -17.46 0.67
C GLN A 99 -1.81 -18.09 2.05
N GLN A 100 -0.73 -18.44 2.75
CA GLN A 100 -0.81 -19.04 4.07
C GLN A 100 -1.40 -18.06 5.10
N THR A 101 -1.02 -16.79 5.06
CA THR A 101 -1.59 -15.76 5.94
C THR A 101 -3.10 -15.61 5.72
N ILE A 102 -3.55 -15.60 4.46
CA ILE A 102 -4.99 -15.50 4.16
C ILE A 102 -5.73 -16.74 4.66
N ALA A 103 -5.18 -17.94 4.43
CA ALA A 103 -5.78 -19.20 4.89
C ALA A 103 -5.84 -19.30 6.42
N SER A 104 -4.77 -18.91 7.12
CA SER A 104 -4.71 -18.89 8.58
C SER A 104 -5.73 -17.92 9.19
N TYR A 105 -5.94 -16.75 8.59
CA TYR A 105 -6.97 -15.81 9.05
C TYR A 105 -8.38 -16.37 8.87
N GLN A 106 -8.67 -17.00 7.72
CA GLN A 106 -9.99 -17.59 7.46
C GLN A 106 -10.30 -18.70 8.48
N GLY A 107 -9.33 -19.59 8.74
CA GLY A 107 -9.49 -20.64 9.74
C GLY A 107 -9.70 -20.12 11.17
N GLN A 108 -9.03 -19.02 11.55
CA GLN A 108 -9.22 -18.37 12.86
C GLN A 108 -10.60 -17.71 12.99
N ASN A 109 -11.07 -17.03 11.95
CA ASN A 109 -12.37 -16.34 11.96
C ASN A 109 -13.56 -17.31 11.93
N ASP A 110 -13.40 -18.50 11.34
CA ASP A 110 -14.42 -19.56 11.38
C ASP A 110 -14.51 -20.25 12.74
N LEU A 111 -13.46 -20.18 13.58
CA LEU A 111 -13.45 -20.70 14.96
C LEU A 111 -14.05 -19.74 15.98
N GLU A 112 -14.14 -18.44 15.67
CA GLU A 112 -14.70 -17.40 16.54
C GLU A 112 -16.21 -17.14 16.30
N LYS A 113 -16.82 -17.80 15.31
CA LYS A 113 -18.28 -17.78 15.05
C LYS A 113 -18.99 -18.96 15.70
#